data_AF-A0A9P4H176-F1
#
_entry.id   AF-A0A9P4H176-F1
#
_cell.length_a   1.000
_cell.length_b   1.000
_cell.length_c   1.000
_cell.angle_alpha   90.00
_cell.angle_beta   90.00
_cell.angle_gamma   90.00
#
_symmetry.space_group_name_H-M   'P 1'
#
loop_
_entity.id
_entity.type
_entity.pdbx_description
1 polymer ?
#
loop_
_entity_poly.entity_id
_entity_poly.type
_entity_poly.pdbx_seq_one_letter_code
_entity_poly.pdbx_strand_id
1 'polypeptide(L)'
;MFTRKFIAEGGPVDLALRELQSRDYSRLGENQANDCQTAHLKAVLSFSTIVFGAKTNQSAIIQQGYQGHGATLQQLNRALRQPDCYEYDEIIVSITTLAMQEMLVPSGTKLFLNHMMGLEKLLALRDPRSPCSPRTLSLYRCLRHLLLFAALTASRASVLAKPEWKAMFVQHSEIEQDLQEQQLYNILADCSELVVERDDLLKELNNGSNDQIQQVDNVRQRTDTILDELRTWRNCWNANPDNAFTEVPVYISPLQPSASSQSVAMPGAPYDLVFTTIFSALLLML
;
A
#
# COMPACT_ATOMS: atom_id res chain seq x y z
N MET A 1 -5.40 21.36 -6.38
CA MET A 1 -4.11 20.77 -6.80
C MET A 1 -4.39 19.47 -7.55
N PHE A 2 -3.76 19.26 -8.71
CA PHE A 2 -4.08 18.18 -9.66
C PHE A 2 -3.82 16.76 -9.12
N THR A 3 -2.91 16.60 -8.16
CA THR A 3 -2.53 15.31 -7.56
C THR A 3 -3.56 14.71 -6.61
N ARG A 4 -4.49 15.50 -6.06
CA ARG A 4 -5.51 15.02 -5.12
C ARG A 4 -6.40 13.93 -5.72
N LYS A 5 -6.60 13.90 -7.05
CA LYS A 5 -7.41 12.86 -7.71
C LYS A 5 -6.78 11.46 -7.73
N PHE A 6 -5.51 11.35 -7.34
CA PHE A 6 -4.76 10.09 -7.30
C PHE A 6 -4.41 9.67 -5.87
N ILE A 7 -4.87 10.40 -4.87
CA ILE A 7 -4.57 10.16 -3.46
C ILE A 7 -5.90 10.04 -2.72
N ALA A 8 -5.98 9.11 -1.77
CA ALA A 8 -7.13 9.00 -0.88
C ALA A 8 -7.38 10.34 -0.16
N GLU A 9 -8.57 10.91 -0.31
CA GLU A 9 -8.92 12.15 0.38
C GLU A 9 -8.86 11.97 1.90
N GLY A 10 -8.22 12.90 2.59
CA GLY A 10 -7.96 12.77 4.03
C GLY A 10 -6.82 11.81 4.40
N GLY A 11 -6.25 11.11 3.41
CA GLY A 11 -5.07 10.28 3.60
C GLY A 11 -3.80 11.10 3.91
N PRO A 12 -2.73 10.45 4.38
CA PRO A 12 -1.53 11.12 4.90
C PRO A 12 -0.81 12.01 3.86
N VAL A 13 -0.80 11.58 2.59
CA VAL A 13 -0.22 12.37 1.49
C VAL A 13 -1.11 13.57 1.14
N ASP A 14 -2.44 13.45 1.23
CA ASP A 14 -3.37 14.58 1.05
C ASP A 14 -3.22 15.61 2.17
N LEU A 15 -3.08 15.15 3.42
CA LEU A 15 -2.84 16.04 4.56
C LEU A 15 -1.50 16.80 4.42
N ALA A 16 -0.44 16.12 3.99
CA ALA A 16 0.84 16.75 3.71
C ALA A 16 0.77 17.74 2.53
N LEU A 17 -0.03 17.48 1.51
CA LEU A 17 -0.31 18.41 0.42
C LEU A 17 -1.01 19.68 0.92
N ARG A 18 -1.97 19.55 1.83
CA ARG A 18 -2.67 20.70 2.45
C ARG A 18 -1.72 21.50 3.33
N GLU A 19 -0.87 20.83 4.11
CA GLU A 19 0.15 21.49 4.91
C GLU A 19 1.12 22.31 4.05
N LEU A 20 1.59 21.74 2.93
CA LEU A 20 2.46 22.44 1.99
C LEU A 20 1.81 23.72 1.44
N GLN A 21 0.50 23.72 1.18
CA GLN A 21 -0.24 24.90 0.71
C GLN A 21 -0.34 26.00 1.77
N SER A 22 -0.30 25.63 3.05
CA SER A 22 -0.40 26.57 4.17
C SER A 22 0.93 27.21 4.57
N ARG A 23 2.06 26.65 4.13
CA ARG A 23 3.41 27.14 4.48
C ARG A 23 4.01 27.96 3.33
N ASP A 24 4.69 29.06 3.66
CA ASP A 24 5.47 29.82 2.68
C ASP A 24 6.61 28.97 2.11
N TYR A 25 6.62 28.81 0.78
CA TYR A 25 7.59 28.02 0.01
C TYR A 25 9.06 28.36 0.33
N SER A 26 9.33 29.61 0.69
CA SER A 26 10.68 30.12 1.01
C SER A 26 11.32 29.43 2.23
N ARG A 27 10.53 28.84 3.13
CA ARG A 27 11.03 28.22 4.37
C ARG A 27 11.53 26.79 4.22
N LEU A 28 11.29 26.14 3.08
CA LEU A 28 11.76 24.75 2.82
C LEU A 28 13.26 24.68 2.47
N GLY A 29 13.88 25.82 2.15
CA GLY A 29 15.27 25.92 1.70
C GLY A 29 16.32 26.15 2.80
N GLU A 30 15.94 26.73 3.96
CA GLU A 30 16.94 27.40 4.83
C GLU A 30 17.26 26.70 6.16
N ASN A 31 16.46 25.75 6.65
CA ASN A 31 16.70 25.13 7.96
C ASN A 31 17.09 23.65 7.88
N GLN A 32 18.40 23.37 7.93
CA GLN A 32 18.97 22.01 8.09
C GLN A 32 18.62 21.35 9.44
N ALA A 33 18.08 22.11 10.39
CA ALA A 33 17.86 21.67 11.76
C ALA A 33 16.66 20.70 11.95
N ASN A 34 15.94 20.31 10.89
CA ASN A 34 14.83 19.39 11.05
C ASN A 34 14.55 18.54 9.80
N ASP A 35 15.60 17.88 9.31
CA ASP A 35 15.52 16.99 8.15
C ASP A 35 14.43 15.92 8.34
N CYS A 36 14.15 15.49 9.58
CA CYS A 36 13.15 14.47 9.89
C CYS A 36 11.71 15.00 9.83
N GLN A 37 11.42 16.19 10.36
CA GLN A 37 10.06 16.77 10.38
C GLN A 37 9.65 17.49 9.08
N THR A 38 10.55 17.62 8.10
CA THR A 38 10.27 18.36 6.86
C THR A 38 10.44 17.53 5.59
N ALA A 39 10.91 16.28 5.71
CA ALA A 39 11.15 15.41 4.57
C ALA A 39 9.89 15.20 3.72
N HIS A 40 8.72 15.12 4.35
CA HIS A 40 7.45 14.83 3.68
C HIS A 40 7.06 15.96 2.73
N LEU A 41 7.33 17.21 3.11
CA LEU A 41 6.99 18.38 2.29
C LEU A 41 7.76 18.36 0.96
N LYS A 42 9.05 18.01 0.99
CA LYS A 42 9.85 17.89 -0.24
C LYS A 42 9.43 16.68 -1.08
N ALA A 43 9.13 15.55 -0.44
CA ALA A 43 8.61 14.36 -1.12
C ALA A 43 7.32 14.68 -1.88
N VAL A 44 6.38 15.35 -1.21
CA VAL A 44 5.07 15.72 -1.76
C VAL A 44 5.17 16.76 -2.88
N LEU A 45 6.08 17.73 -2.75
CA LEU A 45 6.34 18.71 -3.80
C LEU A 45 6.92 18.05 -5.05
N SER A 46 7.94 17.20 -4.87
CA SER A 46 8.56 16.44 -5.97
C SER A 46 7.54 15.55 -6.66
N PHE A 47 6.79 14.76 -5.90
CA PHE A 47 5.68 13.93 -6.40
C PHE A 47 4.68 14.75 -7.22
N SER A 48 4.24 15.90 -6.69
CA SER A 48 3.27 16.75 -7.39
C SER A 48 3.81 17.31 -8.69
N THR A 49 5.08 17.70 -8.69
CA THR A 49 5.78 18.21 -9.87
C THR A 49 5.90 17.13 -10.95
N ILE A 50 6.31 15.92 -10.57
CA ILE A 50 6.47 14.79 -11.50
C ILE A 50 5.12 14.40 -12.10
N VAL A 51 4.10 14.18 -11.27
CA VAL A 51 2.77 13.75 -11.75
C VAL A 51 2.14 14.81 -12.64
N PHE A 52 2.29 16.09 -12.30
CA PHE A 52 1.82 17.18 -13.15
C PHE A 52 2.55 17.17 -14.50
N GLY A 53 3.89 17.20 -14.49
CA GLY A 53 4.71 17.19 -15.70
C GLY A 53 4.40 15.99 -16.61
N ALA A 54 4.23 14.80 -16.03
CA ALA A 54 3.88 13.58 -16.76
C ALA A 54 2.51 13.68 -17.43
N LYS A 55 1.52 14.24 -16.74
CA LYS A 55 0.16 14.38 -17.29
C LYS A 55 0.02 15.51 -18.30
N THR A 56 0.85 16.54 -18.21
CA THR A 56 0.90 17.62 -19.20
C THR A 56 1.93 17.39 -20.31
N ASN A 57 2.62 16.24 -20.31
CA ASN A 57 3.71 15.92 -21.25
C ASN A 57 4.84 16.99 -21.28
N GLN A 58 5.18 17.58 -20.13
CA GLN A 58 6.22 18.61 -20.01
C GLN A 58 7.49 18.01 -19.40
N SER A 59 8.41 17.55 -20.25
CA SER A 59 9.65 16.88 -19.85
C SER A 59 10.53 17.73 -18.92
N ALA A 60 10.60 19.04 -19.13
CA ALA A 60 11.35 19.96 -18.26
C ALA A 60 10.81 19.96 -16.82
N ILE A 61 9.49 19.93 -16.65
CA ILE A 61 8.86 19.84 -15.32
C ILE A 61 9.13 18.47 -14.69
N ILE A 62 9.03 17.39 -15.48
CA ILE A 62 9.35 16.04 -15.00
C ILE A 62 10.80 15.99 -14.49
N GLN A 63 11.74 16.55 -15.25
CA GLN A 63 13.15 16.61 -14.88
C GLN A 63 13.38 17.41 -13.59
N GLN A 64 12.74 18.57 -13.45
CA GLN A 64 12.78 19.35 -12.21
C GLN A 64 12.20 18.56 -11.03
N GLY A 65 11.09 17.86 -11.25
CA GLY A 65 10.47 16.98 -10.26
C GLY A 65 11.42 15.88 -9.78
N TYR A 66 12.14 15.23 -10.70
CA TYR A 66 13.15 14.21 -10.36
C TYR A 66 14.41 14.77 -9.68
N GLN A 67 14.80 16.01 -9.97
CA GLN A 67 15.84 16.68 -9.17
C GLN A 67 15.39 16.84 -7.71
N GLY A 68 14.14 17.27 -7.50
CA GLY A 68 13.52 17.32 -6.17
C GLY A 68 13.40 15.93 -5.50
N HIS A 69 13.14 14.89 -6.29
CA HIS A 69 13.07 13.51 -5.81
C HIS A 69 14.44 13.07 -5.27
N GLY A 70 15.50 13.27 -6.05
CA GLY A 70 16.87 12.97 -5.63
C GLY A 70 17.29 13.73 -4.37
N ALA A 71 16.95 15.02 -4.27
CA ALA A 71 17.19 15.82 -3.07
C ALA A 71 16.42 15.28 -1.85
N THR A 72 15.18 14.83 -2.04
CA THR A 72 14.36 14.20 -0.99
C THR A 72 15.01 12.90 -0.50
N LEU A 73 15.48 12.04 -1.42
CA LEU A 73 16.19 10.81 -1.04
C LEU A 73 17.47 11.09 -0.25
N GLN A 74 18.23 12.12 -0.63
CA GLN A 74 19.42 12.53 0.12
C GLN A 74 19.05 13.03 1.53
N GLN A 75 17.98 13.82 1.66
CA GLN A 75 17.48 14.26 2.96
C GLN A 75 17.02 13.08 3.83
N LEU A 76 16.24 12.15 3.27
CA LEU A 76 15.81 10.95 4.00
C LEU A 76 17.00 10.11 4.46
N ASN A 77 17.99 9.91 3.60
CA ASN A 77 19.20 9.17 3.97
C ASN A 77 19.99 9.86 5.10
N ARG A 78 19.99 11.19 5.18
CA ARG A 78 20.60 11.92 6.31
C ARG A 78 19.76 11.80 7.58
N ALA A 79 18.44 11.97 7.46
CA ALA A 79 17.50 11.83 8.56
C ALA A 79 17.59 10.44 9.21
N LEU A 80 17.58 9.37 8.39
CA LEU A 80 17.64 7.98 8.88
C LEU A 80 18.97 7.58 9.53
N ARG A 81 20.02 8.42 9.42
CA ARG A 81 21.28 8.23 10.17
C ARG A 81 21.21 8.79 11.58
N GLN A 82 20.27 9.70 11.85
CA GLN A 82 20.06 10.23 13.19
C GLN A 82 19.27 9.20 14.01
N PRO A 83 19.69 8.92 15.26
CA PRO A 83 18.88 8.14 16.19
C PRO A 83 17.47 8.73 16.27
N ASP A 84 16.47 7.87 16.47
CA ASP A 84 15.07 8.24 16.72
C ASP A 84 14.32 8.89 15.54
N CYS A 85 14.98 9.27 14.46
CA CYS A 85 14.28 9.85 13.31
C CYS A 85 13.29 8.89 12.64
N TYR A 86 13.46 7.58 12.82
CA TYR A 86 12.50 6.57 12.36
C TYR A 86 11.14 6.65 13.06
N GLU A 87 11.03 7.32 14.20
CA GLU A 87 9.78 7.51 14.96
C GLU A 87 8.88 8.61 14.39
N TYR A 88 9.42 9.52 13.57
CA TYR A 88 8.64 10.61 12.99
C TYR A 88 7.73 10.12 11.87
N ASP A 89 6.43 10.46 11.96
CA ASP A 89 5.45 10.15 10.92
C ASP A 89 5.80 10.80 9.59
N GLU A 90 6.45 11.96 9.61
CA GLU A 90 6.95 12.65 8.42
C GLU A 90 7.90 11.79 7.59
N ILE A 91 8.71 10.92 8.21
CA ILE A 91 9.56 9.96 7.50
C ILE A 91 8.71 8.91 6.77
N ILE A 92 7.69 8.38 7.44
CA ILE A 92 6.75 7.42 6.83
C ILE A 92 6.01 8.06 5.66
N VAL A 93 5.47 9.26 5.84
CA VAL A 93 4.75 10.00 4.79
C VAL A 93 5.66 10.26 3.60
N SER A 94 6.92 10.61 3.84
CA SER A 94 7.90 10.81 2.77
C SER A 94 8.09 9.54 1.94
N ILE A 95 8.40 8.41 2.59
CA ILE A 95 8.67 7.15 1.89
C ILE A 95 7.42 6.65 1.16
N THR A 96 6.25 6.78 1.77
CA THR A 96 4.96 6.46 1.15
C THR A 96 4.73 7.32 -0.11
N THR A 97 5.02 8.61 -0.03
CA THR A 97 4.88 9.53 -1.17
C THR A 97 5.80 9.14 -2.32
N LEU A 98 7.05 8.76 -2.02
CA LEU A 98 8.00 8.27 -3.03
C LEU A 98 7.54 6.91 -3.62
N ALA A 99 6.97 6.02 -2.81
CA ALA A 99 6.40 4.77 -3.28
C ALA A 99 5.21 5.02 -4.23
N MET A 100 4.29 5.91 -3.86
CA MET A 100 3.15 6.29 -4.70
C MET A 100 3.60 6.94 -6.02
N GLN A 101 4.67 7.74 -6.01
CA GLN A 101 5.28 8.26 -7.22
C GLN A 101 5.68 7.11 -8.16
N GLU A 102 6.40 6.11 -7.66
CA GLU A 102 6.87 4.98 -8.47
C GLU A 102 5.73 4.08 -8.98
N MET A 103 4.55 4.10 -8.34
CA MET A 103 3.36 3.44 -8.87
C MET A 103 2.73 4.22 -10.04
N LEU A 104 2.67 5.55 -9.94
CA LEU A 104 1.96 6.39 -10.91
C LEU A 104 2.82 6.79 -12.11
N VAL A 105 4.11 7.02 -11.88
CA VAL A 105 5.10 7.39 -12.88
C VAL A 105 6.36 6.56 -12.60
N PRO A 106 6.39 5.28 -12.99
CA PRO A 106 7.51 4.40 -12.70
C PRO A 106 8.82 4.94 -13.30
N SER A 107 9.85 5.06 -12.48
CA SER A 107 11.20 5.43 -12.93
C SER A 107 12.12 4.21 -13.11
N GLY A 108 11.68 3.04 -12.65
CA GLY A 108 12.40 1.78 -12.81
C GLY A 108 11.61 0.56 -12.33
N THR A 109 12.14 -0.62 -12.58
CA THR A 109 11.51 -1.89 -12.24
C THR A 109 11.55 -2.13 -10.72
N LYS A 110 10.39 -2.43 -10.12
CA LYS A 110 10.25 -2.79 -8.68
C LYS A 110 10.68 -1.69 -7.68
N LEU A 111 10.87 -0.44 -8.09
CA LEU A 111 11.28 0.64 -7.18
C LEU A 111 10.24 0.93 -6.10
N PHE A 112 8.95 0.86 -6.42
CA PHE A 112 7.86 0.87 -5.43
C PHE A 112 8.07 -0.17 -4.33
N LEU A 113 8.40 -1.42 -4.69
CA LEU A 113 8.60 -2.49 -3.72
C LEU A 113 9.79 -2.20 -2.80
N ASN A 114 10.88 -1.63 -3.34
CA ASN A 114 12.03 -1.23 -2.53
C ASN A 114 11.67 -0.18 -1.48
N HIS A 115 10.85 0.82 -1.84
CA HIS A 115 10.36 1.81 -0.87
C HIS A 115 9.50 1.15 0.21
N MET A 116 8.58 0.27 -0.17
CA MET A 116 7.72 -0.42 0.80
C MET A 116 8.49 -1.36 1.71
N MET A 117 9.51 -2.05 1.21
CA MET A 117 10.43 -2.87 2.01
C MET A 117 11.21 -2.01 3.03
N GLY A 118 11.69 -0.84 2.60
CA GLY A 118 12.35 0.11 3.49
C GLY A 118 11.41 0.61 4.58
N LEU A 119 10.19 0.99 4.21
CA LEU A 119 9.16 1.43 5.15
C LEU A 119 8.84 0.36 6.19
N GLU A 120 8.71 -0.89 5.76
CA GLU A 120 8.40 -1.98 6.67
C GLU A 120 9.51 -2.23 7.69
N LYS A 121 10.78 -2.10 7.28
CA LYS A 121 11.91 -2.15 8.23
C LYS A 121 11.84 -1.03 9.26
N LEU A 122 11.39 0.18 8.88
CA LEU A 122 11.21 1.28 9.82
C LEU A 122 10.06 1.02 10.78
N LEU A 123 8.94 0.46 10.30
CA LEU A 123 7.85 0.05 11.18
C LEU A 123 8.30 -1.03 12.16
N ALA A 124 9.13 -1.98 11.73
CA ALA A 124 9.66 -3.01 12.61
C ALA A 124 10.56 -2.47 13.75
N LEU A 125 11.08 -1.24 13.63
CA LEU A 125 11.82 -0.56 14.70
C LEU A 125 10.89 0.14 15.70
N ARG A 126 9.63 0.41 15.32
CA ARG A 126 8.65 1.04 16.21
C ARG A 126 8.01 -0.01 17.12
N ASP A 127 7.70 0.38 18.34
CA ASP A 127 6.96 -0.46 19.28
C ASP A 127 5.44 -0.24 19.13
N PRO A 128 4.68 -1.22 18.60
CA PRO A 128 3.22 -1.10 18.46
C PRO A 128 2.47 -1.11 19.80
N ARG A 129 3.15 -1.39 20.92
CA ARG A 129 2.57 -1.34 22.28
C ARG A 129 2.69 0.04 22.91
N SER A 130 3.57 0.89 22.37
CA SER A 130 3.73 2.26 22.83
C SER A 130 2.51 3.11 22.46
N PRO A 131 2.18 4.14 23.26
CA PRO A 131 1.04 5.02 22.96
C PRO A 131 1.12 5.60 21.54
N CYS A 132 0.08 5.33 20.74
CA CYS A 132 -0.01 5.76 19.35
C CYS A 132 -0.99 6.92 19.24
N SER A 133 -0.58 8.02 18.60
CA SER A 133 -1.50 9.12 18.35
C SER A 133 -2.58 8.71 17.33
N PRO A 134 -3.79 9.27 17.36
CA PRO A 134 -4.81 8.99 16.35
C PRO A 134 -4.33 9.25 14.90
N ARG A 135 -3.46 10.27 14.71
CA ARG A 135 -2.83 10.58 13.42
C ARG A 135 -1.92 9.46 12.95
N THR A 136 -1.06 8.97 13.84
CA THR A 136 -0.11 7.88 13.57
C THR A 136 -0.85 6.57 13.29
N LEU A 137 -1.90 6.27 14.06
CA LEU A 137 -2.73 5.09 13.83
C LEU A 137 -3.43 5.16 12.47
N SER A 138 -4.02 6.30 12.13
CA SER A 138 -4.63 6.51 10.81
C SER A 138 -3.61 6.33 9.68
N LEU A 139 -2.39 6.82 9.87
CA LEU A 139 -1.29 6.62 8.93
C LEU A 139 -0.99 5.13 8.76
N TYR A 140 -0.84 4.36 9.83
CA TYR A 140 -0.62 2.92 9.74
C TYR A 140 -1.77 2.19 9.04
N ARG A 141 -3.02 2.55 9.35
CA ARG A 141 -4.20 1.96 8.70
C ARG A 141 -4.18 2.16 7.19
N CYS A 142 -3.86 3.37 6.73
CA CYS A 142 -3.74 3.68 5.32
C CYS A 142 -2.64 2.88 4.61
N LEU A 143 -1.61 2.42 5.34
CA LEU A 143 -0.45 1.75 4.75
C LEU A 143 -0.58 0.22 4.71
N ARG A 144 -1.50 -0.36 5.48
CA ARG A 144 -1.66 -1.83 5.61
C ARG A 144 -1.70 -2.52 4.25
N HIS A 145 -2.56 -2.04 3.35
CA HIS A 145 -2.71 -2.64 2.03
C HIS A 145 -1.41 -2.61 1.20
N LEU A 146 -0.70 -1.48 1.15
CA LEU A 146 0.56 -1.35 0.41
C LEU A 146 1.65 -2.26 0.99
N LEU A 147 1.73 -2.34 2.32
CA LEU A 147 2.71 -3.18 3.01
C LEU A 147 2.46 -4.67 2.75
N LEU A 148 1.21 -5.11 2.88
CA LEU A 148 0.82 -6.50 2.63
C LEU A 148 1.01 -6.89 1.18
N PHE A 149 0.57 -6.04 0.24
CA PHE A 149 0.80 -6.24 -1.18
C PHE A 149 2.29 -6.38 -1.49
N ALA A 150 3.14 -5.51 -0.93
CA ALA A 150 4.58 -5.56 -1.14
C ALA A 150 5.22 -6.81 -0.49
N ALA A 151 4.73 -7.26 0.67
CA ALA A 151 5.21 -8.44 1.35
C ALA A 151 4.88 -9.72 0.56
N LEU A 152 3.62 -9.87 0.14
CA LEU A 152 3.16 -11.00 -0.68
C LEU A 152 3.87 -11.05 -2.03
N THR A 153 4.00 -9.91 -2.72
CA THR A 153 4.70 -9.82 -4.02
C THR A 153 6.19 -10.18 -3.90
N ALA A 154 6.80 -9.87 -2.76
CA ALA A 154 8.21 -10.16 -2.50
C ALA A 154 8.45 -11.52 -1.84
N SER A 155 7.41 -12.36 -1.67
CA SER A 155 7.48 -13.62 -0.92
C SER A 155 8.16 -13.47 0.44
N ARG A 156 7.71 -12.51 1.25
CA ARG A 156 8.26 -12.27 2.59
C ARG A 156 7.15 -12.10 3.62
N ALA A 157 7.46 -12.46 4.86
CA ALA A 157 6.61 -12.22 6.00
C ALA A 157 6.49 -10.71 6.24
N SER A 158 5.27 -10.24 6.45
CA SER A 158 4.98 -8.86 6.78
C SER A 158 5.21 -8.59 8.27
N VAL A 159 5.72 -7.41 8.61
CA VAL A 159 5.73 -6.92 10.01
C VAL A 159 4.33 -6.92 10.64
N LEU A 160 3.28 -6.77 9.82
CA LEU A 160 1.89 -6.77 10.25
C LEU A 160 1.37 -8.15 10.64
N ALA A 161 2.10 -9.23 10.30
CA ALA A 161 1.76 -10.58 10.73
C ALA A 161 2.08 -10.80 12.22
N LYS A 162 2.97 -9.98 12.79
CA LYS A 162 3.37 -10.10 14.19
C LYS A 162 2.17 -9.89 15.13
N PRO A 163 2.02 -10.71 16.19
CA PRO A 163 0.89 -10.62 17.11
C PRO A 163 0.67 -9.23 17.71
N GLU A 164 1.76 -8.53 18.07
CA GLU A 164 1.69 -7.20 18.66
C GLU A 164 1.11 -6.14 17.70
N TRP A 165 1.37 -6.25 16.39
CA TRP A 165 0.81 -5.35 15.39
C TRP A 165 -0.68 -5.62 15.17
N LYS A 166 -1.06 -6.91 15.08
CA LYS A 166 -2.47 -7.30 14.99
C LYS A 166 -3.27 -6.84 16.20
N ALA A 167 -2.73 -7.05 17.40
CA ALA A 167 -3.36 -6.65 18.66
C ALA A 167 -3.58 -5.13 18.74
N MET A 168 -2.56 -4.34 18.36
CA MET A 168 -2.67 -2.88 18.31
C MET A 168 -3.83 -2.42 17.43
N PHE A 169 -3.97 -2.95 16.20
CA PHE A 169 -5.08 -2.53 15.34
C PHE A 169 -6.45 -2.94 15.88
N VAL A 170 -6.57 -4.17 16.39
CA VAL A 170 -7.82 -4.67 16.99
C VAL A 170 -8.24 -3.82 18.19
N GLN A 171 -7.30 -3.42 19.05
CA GLN A 171 -7.58 -2.58 20.22
C GLN A 171 -8.18 -1.22 19.84
N HIS A 172 -7.86 -0.71 18.65
CA HIS A 172 -8.33 0.60 18.20
C HIS A 172 -9.50 0.51 17.20
N SER A 173 -10.01 -0.69 16.90
CA SER A 173 -11.21 -0.85 16.07
C SER A 173 -12.45 -0.58 16.93
N GLU A 174 -13.17 0.50 16.62
CA GLU A 174 -14.30 0.98 17.44
C GLU A 174 -15.65 0.44 16.96
N ILE A 175 -15.77 0.12 15.68
CA ILE A 175 -17.00 -0.33 15.04
C ILE A 175 -16.82 -1.70 14.37
N GLU A 176 -17.92 -2.41 14.17
CA GLU A 176 -17.92 -3.75 13.56
C GLU A 176 -17.27 -3.78 12.18
N GLN A 177 -17.48 -2.73 11.38
CA GLN A 177 -16.85 -2.58 10.06
C GLN A 177 -15.32 -2.55 10.14
N ASP A 178 -14.75 -1.84 11.12
CA ASP A 178 -13.30 -1.77 11.33
C ASP A 178 -12.74 -3.14 11.76
N LEU A 179 -13.51 -3.90 12.55
CA LEU A 179 -13.12 -5.25 12.96
C LEU A 179 -13.15 -6.21 11.76
N GLN A 180 -14.16 -6.12 10.92
CA GLN A 180 -14.26 -6.93 9.71
C GLN A 180 -13.13 -6.61 8.73
N GLU A 181 -12.82 -5.34 8.51
CA GLU A 181 -11.66 -4.92 7.72
C GLU A 181 -10.35 -5.43 8.34
N GLN A 182 -10.19 -5.31 9.66
CA GLN A 182 -8.99 -5.78 10.35
C GLN A 182 -8.80 -7.30 10.27
N GLN A 183 -9.88 -8.08 10.30
CA GLN A 183 -9.83 -9.53 10.10
C GLN A 183 -9.26 -9.88 8.72
N LEU A 184 -9.70 -9.21 7.66
CA LEU A 184 -9.13 -9.42 6.31
C LEU A 184 -7.63 -9.12 6.29
N TYR A 185 -7.21 -8.00 6.87
CA TYR A 185 -5.80 -7.65 6.91
C TYR A 185 -4.95 -8.60 7.75
N ASN A 186 -5.51 -9.16 8.83
CA ASN A 186 -4.84 -10.21 9.61
C ASN A 186 -4.63 -11.47 8.75
N ILE A 187 -5.67 -11.94 8.07
CA ILE A 187 -5.61 -13.09 7.16
C ILE A 187 -4.55 -12.88 6.06
N LEU A 188 -4.54 -11.69 5.44
CA LEU A 188 -3.53 -11.35 4.42
C LEU A 188 -2.11 -11.28 4.99
N ALA A 189 -1.95 -10.84 6.24
CA ALA A 189 -0.67 -10.86 6.92
C ALA A 189 -0.21 -12.29 7.17
N ASP A 190 -1.11 -13.19 7.59
CA ASP A 190 -0.81 -14.61 7.79
C ASP A 190 -0.46 -15.33 6.47
N CYS A 191 -1.13 -14.97 5.38
CA CYS A 191 -0.74 -15.41 4.03
C CYS A 191 0.72 -15.06 3.70
N SER A 192 1.23 -13.92 4.18
CA SER A 192 2.61 -13.51 3.92
C SER A 192 3.64 -14.39 4.66
N GLU A 193 3.31 -14.90 5.84
CA GLU A 193 4.14 -15.90 6.56
C GLU A 193 4.08 -17.26 5.87
N LEU A 194 2.88 -17.71 5.48
CA LEU A 194 2.70 -18.98 4.75
C LEU A 194 3.52 -19.03 3.46
N VAL A 195 3.62 -17.91 2.74
CA VAL A 195 4.43 -17.84 1.51
C VAL A 195 5.91 -18.08 1.80
N VAL A 196 6.44 -17.55 2.91
CA VAL A 196 7.82 -17.80 3.33
C VAL A 196 8.02 -19.25 3.71
N GLU A 197 7.12 -19.80 4.54
CA GLU A 197 7.19 -21.20 4.96
C GLU A 197 7.18 -22.15 3.77
N ARG A 198 6.28 -21.93 2.81
CA ARG A 198 6.26 -22.67 1.55
C ARG A 198 7.59 -22.56 0.81
N ASP A 199 8.14 -21.36 0.67
CA ASP A 199 9.37 -21.13 -0.08
C ASP A 199 10.59 -21.77 0.60
N ASP A 200 10.62 -21.80 1.93
CA ASP A 200 11.65 -22.50 2.70
C ASP A 200 11.50 -24.02 2.59
N LEU A 201 10.28 -24.56 2.67
CA LEU A 201 10.03 -25.98 2.39
C LEU A 201 10.49 -26.41 1.00
N LEU A 202 10.22 -25.60 -0.03
CA LEU A 202 10.66 -25.91 -1.39
C LEU A 202 12.19 -25.94 -1.51
N LYS A 203 12.91 -25.09 -0.77
CA LYS A 203 14.38 -25.13 -0.71
C LYS A 203 14.87 -26.38 0.01
N GLU A 204 14.26 -26.75 1.13
CA GLU A 204 14.63 -27.95 1.89
C GLU A 204 14.33 -29.25 1.14
N LEU A 205 13.24 -29.28 0.36
CA LEU A 205 12.90 -30.39 -0.52
C LEU A 205 14.00 -30.63 -1.56
N ASN A 206 14.51 -29.56 -2.17
CA ASN A 206 15.62 -29.62 -3.13
C ASN A 206 16.94 -30.11 -2.49
N ASN A 207 17.09 -29.97 -1.18
CA ASN A 207 18.31 -30.33 -0.45
C ASN A 207 18.26 -31.74 0.18
N GLY A 208 17.15 -32.48 0.06
CA GLY A 208 17.07 -33.91 0.43
C GLY A 208 17.00 -34.22 1.94
N SER A 209 16.41 -33.34 2.76
CA SER A 209 16.19 -33.57 4.20
C SER A 209 15.16 -34.69 4.49
N ASN A 210 15.31 -35.44 5.59
CA ASN A 210 14.39 -36.56 5.93
C ASN A 210 13.13 -36.15 6.72
N ASP A 211 13.02 -34.90 7.21
CA ASP A 211 11.90 -34.43 8.05
C ASP A 211 10.75 -33.78 7.25
N GLN A 212 10.70 -34.05 5.94
CA GLN A 212 9.91 -33.28 4.97
C GLN A 212 8.40 -33.52 5.06
N ILE A 213 7.95 -34.74 5.38
CA ILE A 213 6.52 -35.10 5.36
C ILE A 213 5.76 -34.33 6.44
N GLN A 214 6.29 -34.30 7.67
CA GLN A 214 5.64 -33.61 8.78
C GLN A 214 5.56 -32.10 8.56
N GLN A 215 6.60 -31.50 7.99
CA GLN A 215 6.62 -30.08 7.70
C GLN A 215 5.65 -29.70 6.57
N VAL A 216 5.57 -30.51 5.52
CA VAL A 216 4.59 -30.32 4.43
C VAL A 216 3.16 -30.42 4.95
N ASP A 217 2.87 -31.39 5.82
CA ASP A 217 1.55 -31.54 6.42
C ASP A 217 1.19 -30.34 7.31
N ASN A 218 2.15 -29.79 8.06
CA ASN A 218 1.93 -28.58 8.87
C ASN A 218 1.58 -27.36 7.99
N VAL A 219 2.38 -27.08 6.96
CA VAL A 219 2.11 -25.94 6.05
C VAL A 219 0.78 -26.12 5.32
N ARG A 220 0.43 -27.35 4.91
CA ARG A 220 -0.89 -27.65 4.36
C ARG A 220 -2.01 -27.35 5.35
N GLN A 221 -1.90 -27.85 6.59
CA GLN A 221 -2.91 -27.62 7.61
C GLN A 221 -3.12 -26.13 7.92
N ARG A 222 -2.03 -25.36 8.00
CA ARG A 222 -2.12 -23.90 8.17
C ARG A 222 -2.74 -23.20 6.96
N THR A 223 -2.43 -23.65 5.76
CA THR A 223 -3.04 -23.15 4.51
C THR A 223 -4.55 -23.39 4.51
N ASP A 224 -4.98 -24.59 4.88
CA ASP A 224 -6.41 -24.93 4.95
C ASP A 224 -7.12 -24.08 6.01
N THR A 225 -6.49 -23.86 7.17
CA THR A 225 -7.03 -23.00 8.24
C THR A 225 -7.24 -21.57 7.74
N ILE A 226 -6.22 -20.96 7.13
CA ILE A 226 -6.29 -19.58 6.61
C ILE A 226 -7.31 -19.46 5.46
N LEU A 227 -7.44 -20.49 4.63
CA LEU A 227 -8.45 -20.53 3.58
C LEU A 227 -9.87 -20.58 4.15
N ASP A 228 -10.11 -21.35 5.21
CA ASP A 228 -11.41 -21.43 5.87
C ASP A 228 -11.74 -20.13 6.63
N GLU A 229 -10.76 -19.47 7.23
CA GLU A 229 -10.91 -18.13 7.79
C GLU A 229 -11.31 -17.11 6.71
N LEU A 230 -10.63 -17.11 5.56
CA LEU A 230 -10.95 -16.22 4.44
C LEU A 230 -12.35 -16.47 3.88
N ARG A 231 -12.75 -17.74 3.75
CA ARG A 231 -14.11 -18.11 3.33
C ARG A 231 -15.15 -17.64 4.32
N THR A 232 -14.90 -17.84 5.62
CA THR A 232 -15.79 -17.40 6.69
C THR A 232 -15.95 -15.88 6.66
N TRP A 233 -14.84 -15.16 6.60
CA TRP A 233 -14.83 -13.71 6.46
C TRP A 233 -15.63 -13.25 5.23
N ARG A 234 -15.40 -13.87 4.06
CA ARG A 234 -16.10 -13.54 2.81
C ARG A 234 -17.62 -13.77 2.92
N ASN A 235 -18.03 -14.85 3.57
CA ASN A 235 -19.45 -15.15 3.78
C ASN A 235 -20.10 -14.09 4.69
N CYS A 236 -19.43 -13.69 5.77
CA CYS A 236 -19.88 -12.59 6.64
C CYS A 236 -19.94 -11.26 5.88
N TRP A 237 -18.94 -10.97 5.04
CA TRP A 237 -18.90 -9.77 4.20
C TRP A 237 -20.10 -9.69 3.25
N ASN A 238 -20.39 -10.79 2.55
CA ASN A 238 -21.50 -10.88 1.60
C ASN A 238 -22.88 -10.86 2.26
N ALA A 239 -22.98 -11.29 3.52
CA ALA A 239 -24.24 -11.26 4.27
C ALA A 239 -24.65 -9.85 4.69
N ASN A 240 -23.72 -8.89 4.71
CA ASN A 240 -24.02 -7.50 4.99
C ASN A 240 -24.58 -6.80 3.73
N PRO A 241 -25.84 -6.29 3.76
CA PRO A 241 -26.44 -5.61 2.61
C PRO A 241 -25.69 -4.34 2.20
N ASP A 242 -24.95 -3.69 3.11
CA ASP A 242 -24.15 -2.48 2.83
C ASP A 242 -22.91 -2.79 1.97
N ASN A 243 -22.60 -4.07 1.78
CA ASN A 243 -21.52 -4.54 0.92
C ASN A 243 -21.99 -5.02 -0.45
N ALA A 244 -23.29 -4.91 -0.74
CA ALA A 244 -23.85 -5.32 -2.01
C ALA A 244 -23.28 -4.49 -3.17
N PHE A 245 -23.08 -5.15 -4.31
CA PHE A 245 -22.71 -4.52 -5.57
C PHE A 245 -23.55 -5.08 -6.71
N THR A 246 -23.67 -4.30 -7.78
CA THR A 246 -24.35 -4.70 -9.02
C THR A 246 -23.38 -4.64 -10.18
N GLU A 247 -23.35 -5.71 -10.98
CA GLU A 247 -22.63 -5.75 -12.24
C GLU A 247 -23.44 -5.04 -13.33
N VAL A 248 -22.90 -3.95 -13.86
CA VAL A 248 -23.53 -3.16 -14.93
C VAL A 248 -22.77 -3.43 -16.23
N PRO A 249 -23.42 -3.90 -17.31
CA PRO A 249 -22.75 -4.12 -18.59
C PRO A 249 -22.13 -2.82 -19.12
N VAL A 250 -20.85 -2.86 -19.47
CA VAL A 250 -20.18 -1.74 -20.15
C VAL A 250 -20.62 -1.75 -21.61
N TYR A 251 -21.50 -0.81 -21.97
CA TYR A 251 -21.83 -0.56 -23.36
C TYR A 251 -20.66 0.12 -24.05
N ILE A 252 -19.77 -0.68 -24.64
CA ILE A 252 -18.79 -0.16 -25.60
C ILE A 252 -19.60 0.24 -26.84
N SER A 253 -19.88 1.53 -26.98
CA SER A 253 -20.44 2.07 -28.23
C SER A 253 -19.54 1.65 -29.39
N PRO A 254 -20.05 0.90 -30.38
CA PRO A 254 -19.27 0.58 -31.56
C PRO A 254 -19.05 1.88 -32.34
N LEU A 255 -17.84 2.43 -32.26
CA LEU A 255 -17.33 3.28 -33.33
C LEU A 255 -17.40 2.45 -34.61
N GLN A 256 -18.03 3.03 -35.63
CA GLN A 256 -18.45 2.37 -36.88
C GLN A 256 -17.44 1.34 -37.43
N PRO A 257 -17.90 0.17 -37.90
CA PRO A 257 -17.00 -0.82 -38.48
C PRO A 257 -16.57 -0.38 -39.88
N SER A 258 -15.27 -0.15 -40.08
CA SER A 258 -14.65 -0.44 -41.38
C SER A 258 -14.68 -1.96 -41.58
N ALA A 259 -15.33 -2.39 -42.66
CA ALA A 259 -15.61 -3.79 -42.95
C ALA A 259 -14.37 -4.69 -43.02
N SER A 260 -14.60 -5.99 -42.79
CA SER A 260 -13.69 -7.15 -42.71
C SER A 260 -12.94 -7.24 -41.37
N SER A 261 -13.27 -8.17 -40.47
CA SER A 261 -12.99 -9.60 -40.64
C SER A 261 -13.66 -10.44 -39.54
N GLN A 262 -14.01 -11.67 -39.92
CA GLN A 262 -14.33 -12.90 -39.14
C GLN A 262 -14.57 -12.79 -37.62
N SER A 263 -15.78 -13.20 -37.20
CA SER A 263 -16.19 -13.28 -35.80
C SER A 263 -15.51 -14.43 -35.08
N VAL A 264 -14.53 -14.10 -34.25
CA VAL A 264 -14.14 -14.93 -33.11
C VAL A 264 -15.00 -14.48 -31.94
N ALA A 265 -15.78 -15.39 -31.34
CA ALA A 265 -16.55 -15.10 -30.14
C ALA A 265 -15.58 -14.72 -29.01
N MET A 266 -15.51 -13.43 -28.70
CA MET A 266 -14.73 -12.92 -27.58
C MET A 266 -15.45 -13.26 -26.25
N PRO A 267 -14.72 -13.63 -25.20
CA PRO A 267 -15.31 -13.91 -23.90
C PRO A 267 -15.86 -12.62 -23.28
N GLY A 268 -17.08 -12.70 -22.72
CA GLY A 268 -17.73 -11.78 -21.78
C GLY A 268 -17.55 -10.28 -22.02
N ALA A 269 -18.63 -9.57 -22.36
CA ALA A 269 -18.63 -8.11 -22.31
C ALA A 269 -18.13 -7.61 -20.94
N PRO A 270 -17.28 -6.56 -20.87
CA PRO A 270 -16.82 -6.03 -19.60
C PRO A 270 -18.01 -5.54 -18.76
N TYR A 271 -17.99 -5.82 -17.46
CA TYR A 271 -18.97 -5.33 -16.50
C TYR A 271 -18.28 -4.34 -15.57
N ASP A 272 -18.96 -3.22 -15.27
CA ASP A 272 -18.60 -2.32 -14.19
C ASP A 272 -19.22 -2.81 -12.89
N LEU A 273 -18.44 -2.84 -11.81
CA LEU A 273 -18.95 -3.12 -10.48
C LEU A 273 -19.41 -1.80 -9.84
N VAL A 274 -20.72 -1.65 -9.65
CA VAL A 274 -21.30 -0.51 -8.93
C VAL A 274 -21.58 -0.96 -7.50
N PHE A 275 -20.81 -0.42 -6.56
CA PHE A 275 -20.94 -0.72 -5.14
C PHE A 275 -21.94 0.24 -4.48
N THR A 276 -22.68 -0.28 -3.49
CA THR A 276 -23.58 0.52 -2.65
C THR A 276 -22.83 1.58 -1.83
N THR A 277 -21.59 1.29 -1.42
CA THR A 277 -20.71 2.24 -0.75
C THR A 277 -19.31 2.27 -1.38
N ILE A 278 -18.64 3.43 -1.31
CA ILE A 278 -17.25 3.58 -1.75
C ILE A 278 -16.30 2.72 -0.89
N PHE A 279 -16.66 2.48 0.37
CA PHE A 279 -15.87 1.64 1.27
C PHE A 279 -15.82 0.20 0.76
N SER A 280 -16.95 -0.37 0.38
CA SER A 280 -17.02 -1.74 -0.15
C SER A 280 -16.27 -1.88 -1.48
N ALA A 281 -16.30 -0.85 -2.32
CA ALA A 281 -15.50 -0.78 -3.54
C ALA A 281 -13.99 -0.81 -3.24
N LEU A 282 -13.54 0.00 -2.27
CA LEU A 282 -12.13 0.08 -1.89
C LEU A 282 -11.62 -1.21 -1.25
N LEU A 283 -12.45 -1.94 -0.49
CA LEU A 283 -12.05 -3.20 0.13
C LEU A 283 -11.96 -4.36 -0.87
N LEU A 284 -12.82 -4.39 -1.90
CA LEU A 284 -12.84 -5.46 -2.92
C LEU A 284 -11.93 -5.21 -4.11
N MET A 285 -11.37 -4.00 -4.26
CA MET A 285 -10.30 -3.72 -5.22
C MET A 285 -8.88 -4.07 -4.69
N LEU A 286 -8.80 -4.72 -3.52
CA LEU A 286 -7.60 -5.38 -2.97
C LEU A 286 -7.38 -6.76 -3.59
#